data_AF-A0A7S0Q211-F1
#
_entry.id   AF-A0A7S0Q211-F1
#
_cell.length_a   1.000
_cell.length_b   1.000
_cell.length_c   1.000
_cell.angle_alpha   90.00
_cell.angle_beta   90.00
_cell.angle_gamma   90.00
#
_symmetry.space_group_name_H-M   'P 1'
#
loop_
_entity.id
_entity.type
_entity.pdbx_description
1 polymer ?
#
loop_
_entity_poly.entity_id
_entity_poly.type
_entity_poly.pdbx_seq_one_letter_code
_entity_poly.pdbx_strand_id
1 'polypeptide(L)'
;WQTLLNFNSKRRLLLTGTPLQNNLMELWSLLHFLMPHIFESHKEFKDWFSNPVTGMIEGTETVNQQVIERLHQILRPFLLRRLKKDVEKSLPGKVEHVVPCPLSKRQRELYEDFMASTQTRGTLASGSVLGIMNVLMQLRKVCNHPD
;
A
#
# COMPACT_ATOMS: atom_id res chain seq x y z
N TRP A 1 -5.55 17.71 -2.42
CA TRP A 1 -4.10 17.93 -2.62
C TRP A 1 -3.83 19.12 -3.54
N GLN A 2 -4.46 19.22 -4.71
CA GLN A 2 -4.25 20.33 -5.67
C GLN A 2 -4.46 21.72 -5.06
N THR A 3 -5.49 21.89 -4.24
CA THR A 3 -5.74 23.17 -3.53
C THR A 3 -4.60 23.58 -2.60
N LEU A 4 -3.92 22.60 -1.97
CA LEU A 4 -2.82 22.88 -1.04
C LEU A 4 -1.56 23.36 -1.76
N LEU A 5 -1.38 22.99 -3.03
CA LEU A 5 -0.24 23.42 -3.84
C LEU A 5 -0.32 24.90 -4.23
N ASN A 6 -1.54 25.42 -4.38
CA ASN A 6 -1.80 26.79 -4.80
C ASN A 6 -1.64 27.81 -3.65
N PHE A 7 -1.47 27.35 -2.40
CA PHE A 7 -1.16 28.24 -1.30
C PHE A 7 0.26 28.77 -1.39
N ASN A 8 0.38 30.09 -1.46
CA ASN A 8 1.65 30.78 -1.35
C ASN A 8 2.25 30.53 0.05
N SER A 9 3.29 29.72 0.09
CA SER A 9 3.93 29.26 1.33
C SER A 9 5.44 29.26 1.13
N LYS A 10 6.17 29.90 2.06
CA LYS A 10 7.64 29.93 2.03
C LYS A 10 8.26 28.59 2.42
N ARG A 11 7.56 27.79 3.24
CA ARG A 11 8.00 26.48 3.75
C ARG A 11 6.81 25.55 3.89
N ARG A 12 7.03 24.26 3.62
CA ARG A 12 6.03 23.19 3.76
C ARG A 12 6.62 22.07 4.60
N LEU A 13 5.84 21.55 5.54
CA LEU A 13 6.21 20.40 6.37
C LEU A 13 5.14 19.33 6.20
N LEU A 14 5.57 18.12 5.86
CA LEU A 14 4.70 16.96 5.72
C LEU A 14 4.90 16.04 6.93
N LEU A 15 3.80 15.66 7.58
CA LEU A 15 3.79 14.68 8.67
C LEU A 15 3.03 13.44 8.21
N THR A 16 3.70 12.29 8.24
CA THR A 16 3.11 11.00 7.84
C THR A 16 3.59 9.89 8.76
N GLY A 17 2.69 8.97 9.12
CA GLY A 17 3.00 7.79 9.92
C GLY A 17 3.68 6.67 9.12
N THR A 18 3.57 6.69 7.79
CA THR A 18 4.01 5.62 6.88
C THR A 18 4.54 6.23 5.58
N PRO A 19 5.78 6.74 5.55
CA PRO A 19 6.24 7.65 4.49
C PRO A 19 6.35 7.05 3.07
N LEU A 20 6.35 5.73 2.92
CA LEU A 20 6.84 5.05 1.71
C LEU A 20 6.07 3.76 1.40
N GLN A 21 4.74 3.78 1.35
CA GLN A 21 3.96 2.58 1.06
C GLN A 21 3.63 2.45 -0.44
N ASN A 22 4.63 2.00 -1.19
CA ASN A 22 4.51 1.15 -2.39
C ASN A 22 3.90 1.71 -3.68
N ASN A 23 3.40 2.95 -3.74
CA ASN A 23 2.96 3.55 -5.01
C ASN A 23 3.85 4.74 -5.43
N LEU A 24 4.50 4.63 -6.60
CA LEU A 24 5.30 5.71 -7.20
C LEU A 24 4.49 7.01 -7.37
N MET A 25 3.18 6.90 -7.61
CA MET A 25 2.30 8.07 -7.70
C MET A 25 2.12 8.77 -6.35
N GLU A 26 1.97 7.99 -5.27
CA GLU A 26 1.88 8.55 -3.93
C GLU A 26 3.20 9.22 -3.56
N LEU A 27 4.32 8.56 -3.83
CA LEU A 27 5.66 9.13 -3.64
C LEU A 27 5.85 10.45 -4.40
N TRP A 28 5.50 10.49 -5.69
CA TRP A 28 5.55 11.72 -6.47
C TRP A 28 4.70 12.82 -5.84
N SER A 29 3.48 12.50 -5.42
CA SER A 29 2.57 13.49 -4.83
C SER A 29 3.13 14.13 -3.55
N LEU A 30 3.83 13.35 -2.71
CA LEU A 30 4.47 13.84 -1.50
C LEU A 30 5.69 14.73 -1.83
N LEU A 31 6.48 14.35 -2.82
CA LEU A 31 7.66 15.08 -3.27
C LEU A 31 7.29 16.39 -3.96
N HIS A 32 6.32 16.35 -4.86
CA HIS A 32 5.77 17.53 -5.52
C HIS A 32 5.15 18.50 -4.50
N PHE A 33 4.52 17.98 -3.44
CA PHE A 33 4.03 18.84 -2.37
C PHE A 33 5.15 19.57 -1.63
N LEU A 34 6.23 18.87 -1.27
CA LEU A 34 7.36 19.44 -0.53
C LEU A 34 8.22 20.37 -1.39
N MET A 35 8.45 20.02 -2.66
CA MET A 35 9.35 20.71 -3.58
C MET A 35 8.71 20.79 -4.97
N PRO A 36 7.71 21.67 -5.16
CA PRO A 36 6.95 21.74 -6.41
C PRO A 36 7.85 22.01 -7.61
N HIS A 37 8.85 22.89 -7.48
CA HIS A 37 9.77 23.30 -8.55
C HIS A 37 10.74 22.21 -9.04
N ILE A 38 11.02 21.20 -8.21
CA ILE A 38 11.92 20.10 -8.58
C ILE A 38 11.12 18.96 -9.23
N PHE A 39 9.86 18.79 -8.82
CA PHE A 39 9.01 17.66 -9.21
C PHE A 39 7.75 18.13 -9.94
N GLU A 40 7.87 19.05 -10.89
CA GLU A 40 6.71 19.67 -11.58
C GLU A 40 5.94 18.68 -12.46
N SER A 41 6.66 17.87 -13.23
CA SER A 41 6.07 16.97 -14.21
C SER A 41 5.96 15.54 -13.67
N HIS A 42 4.71 15.08 -13.48
CA HIS A 42 4.48 13.67 -13.20
C HIS A 42 4.98 12.77 -14.35
N LYS A 43 4.93 13.25 -15.60
CA LYS A 43 5.41 12.50 -16.76
C LYS A 43 6.92 12.32 -16.71
N GLU A 44 7.69 13.36 -16.40
CA GLU A 44 9.15 13.26 -16.28
C GLU A 44 9.57 12.39 -15.10
N PHE A 45 8.87 12.52 -13.97
CA PHE A 45 9.06 11.61 -12.84
C PHE A 45 8.77 10.18 -13.28
N LYS A 46 7.62 9.96 -13.92
CA LYS A 46 7.24 8.65 -14.45
C LYS A 46 8.29 8.15 -15.43
N ASP A 47 8.81 8.92 -16.37
CA ASP A 47 9.81 8.48 -17.35
C ASP A 47 11.16 8.15 -16.69
N TRP A 48 11.57 8.91 -15.67
CA TRP A 48 12.74 8.63 -14.82
C TRP A 48 12.59 7.28 -14.08
N PHE A 49 11.35 6.90 -13.71
CA PHE A 49 11.04 5.63 -13.07
C PHE A 49 10.53 4.51 -14.01
N SER A 50 10.07 4.82 -15.23
CA SER A 50 9.36 3.88 -16.11
C SER A 50 10.27 3.15 -17.07
N ASN A 51 11.37 3.76 -17.53
CA ASN A 51 12.38 3.06 -18.34
C ASN A 51 12.95 1.78 -17.66
N PRO A 52 13.04 1.70 -16.32
CA PRO A 52 13.33 0.45 -15.61
C PRO A 52 12.10 -0.37 -15.15
N VAL A 53 10.87 0.11 -15.32
CA VAL A 53 9.62 -0.50 -14.78
C VAL A 53 8.71 -1.07 -15.88
N THR A 54 8.85 -0.66 -17.14
CA THR A 54 8.13 -1.28 -18.27
C THR A 54 8.54 -2.74 -18.52
N GLY A 55 9.73 -3.17 -18.09
CA GLY A 55 10.12 -4.58 -18.08
C GLY A 55 9.32 -5.46 -17.09
N MET A 56 8.58 -4.86 -16.16
CA MET A 56 7.79 -5.60 -15.16
C MET A 56 6.49 -6.19 -15.73
N ILE A 57 6.07 -5.80 -16.94
CA ILE A 57 4.90 -6.38 -17.61
C ILE A 57 5.25 -7.77 -18.21
N GLU A 58 6.54 -8.09 -18.36
CA GLU A 58 7.02 -9.36 -18.95
C GLU A 58 7.48 -10.40 -17.92
N GLY A 59 7.09 -10.25 -16.66
CA GLY A 59 7.24 -11.31 -15.66
C GLY A 59 8.67 -11.65 -15.25
N THR A 60 9.65 -10.80 -15.56
CA THR A 60 11.02 -10.94 -15.07
C THR A 60 11.26 -10.10 -13.83
N GLU A 61 11.80 -10.76 -12.83
CA GLU A 61 12.00 -10.30 -11.48
C GLU A 61 12.84 -9.02 -11.40
N THR A 62 12.29 -8.05 -10.69
CA THR A 62 12.89 -7.18 -9.66
C THR A 62 12.31 -5.79 -9.83
N VAL A 63 11.51 -5.36 -8.86
CA VAL A 63 11.40 -3.93 -8.58
C VAL A 63 12.83 -3.42 -8.55
N ASN A 64 13.15 -2.47 -9.43
CA ASN A 64 14.51 -1.98 -9.62
C ASN A 64 14.99 -1.33 -8.30
N GLN A 65 15.48 -2.17 -7.38
CA GLN A 65 15.80 -1.83 -6.00
C GLN A 65 16.81 -0.68 -5.96
N GLN A 66 17.71 -0.66 -6.95
CA GLN A 66 18.70 0.39 -7.19
C GLN A 66 18.06 1.77 -7.45
N VAL A 67 16.93 1.83 -8.17
CA VAL A 67 16.21 3.08 -8.45
C VAL A 67 15.51 3.58 -7.19
N ILE A 68 14.92 2.67 -6.41
CA ILE A 68 14.32 3.00 -5.10
C ILE A 68 15.39 3.48 -4.12
N GLU A 69 16.53 2.81 -4.06
CA GLU A 69 17.67 3.19 -3.20
C GLU A 69 18.22 4.56 -3.58
N ARG A 70 18.39 4.84 -4.88
CA ARG A 70 18.83 6.16 -5.37
C ARG A 70 17.85 7.26 -5.00
N LEU A 71 16.55 7.01 -5.12
CA LEU A 71 15.54 7.96 -4.65
C LEU A 71 15.62 8.14 -3.13
N HIS A 72 15.70 7.06 -2.34
CA HIS A 72 15.84 7.17 -0.89
C HIS A 72 17.08 7.99 -0.48
N GLN A 73 18.19 7.88 -1.21
CA GLN A 73 19.39 8.68 -0.97
C GLN A 73 19.14 10.18 -1.22
N ILE A 74 18.47 10.52 -2.32
CA ILE A 74 18.10 11.92 -2.64
C ILE A 74 17.12 12.48 -1.60
N LEU A 75 16.20 11.65 -1.09
CA LEU A 75 15.19 12.08 -0.13
C LEU A 75 15.67 12.13 1.32
N ARG A 76 16.72 11.39 1.67
CA ARG A 76 17.23 11.28 3.04
C ARG A 76 17.50 12.62 3.74
N PRO A 77 18.03 13.67 3.08
CA PRO A 77 18.21 14.99 3.69
C PRO A 77 16.90 15.71 4.03
N PHE A 78 15.81 15.38 3.32
CA PHE A 78 14.51 16.02 3.47
C PHE A 78 13.55 15.23 4.36
N LEU A 79 13.92 14.00 4.73
CA LEU A 79 13.06 13.06 5.44
C LEU A 79 13.67 12.66 6.78
N LEU A 80 13.04 13.10 7.87
CA LEU A 80 13.36 12.62 9.20
C LEU A 80 12.50 11.39 9.55
N ARG A 81 13.09 10.19 9.47
CA ARG A 81 12.45 8.94 9.90
C ARG A 81 13.14 8.39 11.14
N ARG A 82 12.35 8.07 12.17
CA ARG A 82 12.80 7.39 13.38
C ARG A 82 11.89 6.20 13.64
N LEU A 83 12.45 5.01 13.85
CA LEU A 83 11.68 3.83 14.27
C LEU A 83 11.70 3.75 15.80
N LYS A 84 10.67 3.14 16.41
CA LYS A 84 10.61 2.97 17.87
C LYS A 84 11.87 2.31 18.43
N LYS A 85 12.42 1.31 17.71
CA LYS A 85 13.68 0.63 18.04
C LYS A 85 14.91 1.57 18.06
N ASP A 86 14.88 2.66 17.31
CA ASP A 86 16.02 3.59 17.17
C ASP A 86 16.03 4.63 18.31
N VAL A 87 14.88 4.90 18.93
CA VAL A 87 14.70 5.99 19.90
C VAL A 87 14.42 5.53 21.31
N GLU A 88 13.72 4.41 21.49
CA GLU A 88 13.20 3.99 22.78
C GLU A 88 13.77 2.62 23.16
N LYS A 89 14.98 2.64 23.72
CA LYS A 89 15.74 1.44 24.12
C LYS A 89 15.21 0.78 25.39
N SER A 90 14.38 1.49 26.16
CA SER A 90 13.71 0.99 27.37
C SER A 90 12.52 0.08 27.07
N LEU A 91 11.99 0.11 25.84
CA LEU A 91 10.85 -0.74 25.47
C LEU A 91 11.31 -2.19 25.27
N PRO A 92 10.56 -3.18 25.80
CA PRO A 92 10.81 -4.57 25.49
C PRO A 92 10.54 -4.84 24.00
N GLY A 93 11.17 -5.89 23.46
CA GLY A 93 10.95 -6.31 22.08
C GLY A 93 9.48 -6.66 21.82
N LYS A 94 8.99 -6.35 20.61
CA LYS A 94 7.66 -6.82 20.16
C LYS A 94 7.74 -8.33 19.93
N VAL A 95 6.94 -9.09 20.67
CA VAL A 95 6.72 -10.51 20.40
C VAL A 95 5.39 -10.66 19.67
N GLU A 96 5.37 -11.45 18.61
CA GLU A 96 4.18 -11.70 17.80
C GLU A 96 3.80 -13.17 17.93
N HIS A 97 2.57 -13.42 18.38
CA HIS A 97 2.03 -14.76 18.54
C HIS A 97 0.94 -14.99 17.50
N VAL A 98 1.14 -15.98 16.63
CA VAL A 98 0.13 -16.40 15.65
C VAL A 98 -0.63 -17.57 16.24
N VAL A 99 -1.90 -17.36 16.56
CA VAL A 99 -2.79 -18.40 17.09
C VAL A 99 -3.77 -18.82 15.98
N PRO A 100 -3.65 -20.02 15.42
CA PRO A 100 -4.61 -20.52 14.44
C PRO A 100 -5.93 -20.87 15.13
N CYS A 101 -7.03 -20.27 14.67
CA CYS A 101 -8.37 -20.51 15.19
C CYS A 101 -9.21 -21.27 14.16
N PRO A 102 -9.73 -22.47 14.46
CA PRO A 102 -10.64 -23.17 13.56
C PRO A 102 -12.00 -22.47 13.51
N LEU A 103 -12.68 -22.55 12.36
CA LEU A 103 -14.07 -22.11 12.24
C LEU A 103 -14.99 -22.98 13.11
N SER A 104 -15.97 -22.34 13.75
CA SER A 104 -17.08 -23.04 14.40
C SER A 104 -17.94 -23.77 13.35
N LYS A 105 -18.80 -24.70 13.81
CA LYS A 105 -19.69 -25.46 12.92
C LYS A 105 -20.58 -24.54 12.08
N ARG A 106 -21.26 -23.58 12.72
CA ARG A 106 -22.13 -22.60 12.04
C ARG A 106 -21.34 -21.74 11.04
N GLN A 107 -20.15 -21.26 11.40
CA GLN A 107 -19.31 -20.49 10.47
C GLN A 107 -18.87 -21.33 9.27
N ARG A 108 -18.52 -22.60 9.46
CA ARG A 108 -18.12 -23.49 8.36
C ARG A 108 -19.28 -23.72 7.40
N GLU A 109 -20.47 -24.01 7.91
CA GLU A 109 -21.69 -24.17 7.10
C GLU A 109 -21.98 -22.89 6.29
N LEU A 110 -22.00 -21.72 6.95
CA LEU A 110 -22.20 -20.44 6.25
C LEU A 110 -21.11 -20.14 5.20
N TYR A 111 -19.86 -20.49 5.50
CA TYR A 111 -18.75 -20.30 4.56
C TYR A 111 -18.91 -21.18 3.32
N GLU A 112 -19.22 -22.47 3.52
CA GLU A 112 -19.45 -23.43 2.44
C GLU A 112 -20.67 -23.06 1.61
N ASP A 113 -21.79 -22.70 2.24
CA ASP A 113 -23.01 -22.25 1.57
C ASP A 113 -22.77 -21.00 0.72
N PHE A 114 -22.03 -20.02 1.27
CA PHE A 114 -21.70 -18.79 0.55
C PHE A 114 -20.79 -19.07 -0.66
N MET A 115 -19.82 -19.97 -0.52
CA MET A 115 -18.95 -20.41 -1.61
C MET A 115 -19.70 -21.25 -2.66
N ALA A 116 -20.69 -22.02 -2.23
CA ALA A 116 -21.54 -22.82 -3.10
C ALA A 116 -22.59 -21.98 -3.84
N SER A 117 -22.92 -20.76 -3.41
CA SER A 117 -23.87 -19.91 -4.11
C SER A 117 -23.48 -19.68 -5.58
N THR A 118 -24.44 -19.89 -6.48
CA THR A 118 -24.27 -19.70 -7.93
C THR A 118 -23.84 -18.27 -8.26
N GLN A 119 -24.32 -17.29 -7.48
CA GLN A 119 -23.95 -15.89 -7.65
C GLN A 119 -22.47 -15.67 -7.30
N THR A 120 -22.00 -16.25 -6.19
CA THR A 120 -20.60 -16.16 -5.76
C THR A 120 -19.68 -16.82 -6.79
N ARG A 121 -20.02 -18.03 -7.24
CA ARG A 121 -19.25 -18.76 -8.26
C ARG A 121 -19.22 -18.01 -9.59
N GLY A 122 -20.35 -17.45 -10.02
CA GLY A 122 -20.42 -16.61 -11.21
C GLY A 122 -19.58 -15.33 -11.10
N THR A 123 -19.58 -14.69 -9.92
CA THR A 123 -18.77 -13.50 -9.65
C THR A 123 -17.27 -13.82 -9.68
N LEU A 124 -16.87 -14.95 -9.09
CA LEU A 124 -15.48 -15.40 -9.10
C LEU A 124 -15.02 -15.79 -10.52
N ALA A 125 -15.88 -16.44 -11.30
CA ALA A 125 -15.59 -16.79 -12.70
C ALA A 125 -15.55 -15.56 -13.63
N SER A 126 -16.28 -14.48 -13.30
CA SER A 126 -16.31 -13.25 -14.11
C SER A 126 -14.97 -12.51 -14.14
N GLY A 127 -14.06 -12.78 -13.19
CA GLY A 127 -12.79 -12.07 -13.08
C GLY A 127 -12.92 -10.60 -12.65
N SER A 128 -14.13 -10.13 -12.32
CA SER A 128 -14.35 -8.76 -11.87
C SER A 128 -13.69 -8.52 -10.52
N VAL A 129 -12.68 -7.64 -10.48
CA VAL A 129 -11.93 -7.31 -9.26
C VAL A 129 -12.85 -6.82 -8.14
N LEU A 130 -13.82 -5.95 -8.46
CA LEU A 130 -14.79 -5.44 -7.48
C LEU A 130 -15.70 -6.56 -6.95
N GLY A 131 -16.10 -7.48 -7.82
CA GLY A 131 -16.89 -8.65 -7.45
C GLY A 131 -16.13 -9.58 -6.50
N ILE A 132 -14.89 -9.89 -6.83
CA ILE A 132 -14.00 -10.72 -6.00
C ILE A 132 -13.76 -10.06 -4.64
N MET A 133 -13.51 -8.74 -4.61
CA MET A 133 -13.35 -8.00 -3.35
C MET A 133 -14.59 -8.12 -2.46
N ASN A 134 -15.79 -8.00 -3.03
CA ASN A 134 -17.03 -8.16 -2.28
C ASN A 134 -17.18 -9.57 -1.71
N VAL A 135 -16.85 -10.61 -2.48
CA VAL A 135 -16.85 -12.01 -2.02
C VAL A 135 -15.89 -12.20 -0.84
N LEU A 136 -14.65 -11.73 -0.98
CA LEU A 136 -13.64 -11.81 0.10
C LEU A 136 -14.06 -11.04 1.35
N MET A 137 -14.75 -9.91 1.20
CA MET A 137 -15.27 -9.14 2.31
C MET A 137 -16.34 -9.90 3.09
N GLN A 138 -17.22 -10.66 2.44
CA GLN A 138 -18.21 -11.48 3.15
C GLN A 138 -17.54 -12.67 3.86
N LEU A 139 -16.61 -13.36 3.23
CA LEU A 139 -15.86 -14.45 3.87
C LEU A 139 -15.10 -13.97 5.11
N ARG A 140 -14.51 -12.77 5.05
CA ARG A 140 -13.89 -12.12 6.21
C ARG A 140 -14.87 -11.90 7.36
N LYS A 141 -16.12 -11.49 7.08
CA LYS A 141 -17.15 -11.34 8.13
C LYS A 141 -17.44 -12.68 8.77
N VAL A 142 -17.68 -13.72 7.97
CA VAL A 142 -17.95 -15.08 8.48
C VAL A 142 -16.81 -15.57 9.39
N CYS A 143 -15.56 -15.34 9.02
CA CYS A 143 -14.39 -15.69 9.85
C CYS A 143 -14.33 -14.89 11.17
N ASN A 144 -14.78 -13.63 11.19
CA ASN A 144 -14.76 -12.78 12.38
C ASN A 144 -15.92 -13.11 13.34
N HIS A 145 -17.16 -13.15 12.84
CA HIS A 145 -18.35 -13.51 13.61
C HIS A 145 -19.52 -13.85 12.65
N PRO A 146 -20.33 -14.89 12.93
CA PRO A 146 -21.43 -15.32 12.04
C PRO A 146 -22.72 -14.48 12.13
N ASP A 147 -22.67 -13.28 12.73
CA ASP A 147 -23.80 -12.35 12.85
C ASP A 147 -23.53 -11.04 12.09
#